data_AF-A0A380FB02-F1
#
_entry.id   AF-A0A380FB02-F1
#
_cell.length_a   1.000
_cell.length_b   1.000
_cell.length_c   1.000
_cell.angle_alpha   90.00
_cell.angle_beta   90.00
_cell.angle_gamma   90.00
#
_symmetry.space_group_name_H-M   'P 1'
#
loop_
_entity.id
_entity.type
_entity.pdbx_description
1 polymer ?
#
loop_
_entity_poly.entity_id
_entity_poly.type
_entity_poly.pdbx_seq_one_letter_code
_entity_poly.pdbx_strand_id
1 'polypeptide(L)'
;MNIKLKQTHPLIIIAFACEESTRFNEATLGSKYLTGKMTKEDMKDIHDNDGNILYDIVAPLAQDMNGKTALFERNKIKAFLELHIEQGPILENNNKDIGIVTDIAAPHRFKLQIQGVTSHSGSTPMPMRRDALTTACRNHSNNRIHW
;
A
#
# COMPACT_ATOMS: atom_id res chain seq x y z
N MET A 1 7.16 -9.80 38.61
CA MET A 1 6.29 -10.99 38.55
C MET A 1 6.62 -11.73 37.25
N ASN A 2 7.31 -12.87 37.31
CA ASN A 2 7.70 -13.63 36.10
C ASN A 2 6.58 -14.61 35.75
N ILE A 3 5.73 -14.23 34.81
CA ILE A 3 4.68 -15.11 34.29
C ILE A 3 5.33 -16.06 33.28
N LYS A 4 5.52 -17.33 33.66
CA LYS A 4 5.92 -18.38 32.71
C LYS A 4 4.68 -18.79 31.89
N LEU A 5 4.59 -18.27 30.67
CA LEU A 5 3.55 -18.66 29.73
C LEU A 5 3.93 -19.98 29.06
N LYS A 6 3.06 -21.00 29.17
CA LYS A 6 3.22 -22.28 28.47
C LYS A 6 2.50 -22.18 27.12
N GLN A 7 3.28 -22.08 26.04
CA GLN A 7 2.75 -21.99 24.68
C GLN A 7 2.53 -23.40 24.11
N THR A 8 1.41 -23.64 23.45
CA THR A 8 1.15 -24.90 22.72
C THR A 8 1.68 -24.88 21.28
N HIS A 9 1.98 -23.68 20.77
CA HIS A 9 2.52 -23.44 19.43
C HIS A 9 3.69 -22.44 19.55
N PRO A 10 4.70 -22.53 18.67
CA PRO A 10 5.77 -21.52 18.62
C PRO A 10 5.19 -20.16 18.22
N LEU A 11 5.74 -19.10 18.83
CA LEU A 11 5.43 -17.72 18.49
C LEU A 11 6.55 -17.13 17.65
N ILE A 12 6.17 -16.41 16.60
CA ILE A 12 7.10 -15.72 15.71
C ILE A 12 6.69 -14.26 15.69
N ILE A 13 7.67 -13.39 15.97
CA ILE A 13 7.52 -11.95 15.81
C ILE A 13 8.18 -11.59 14.49
N ILE A 14 7.45 -10.86 13.66
CA ILE A 14 7.92 -10.41 12.35
C ILE A 14 7.72 -8.90 12.23
N ALA A 15 8.71 -8.23 11.63
CA ALA A 15 8.60 -6.84 11.22
C ALA A 15 8.63 -6.81 9.69
N PHE A 16 7.50 -6.48 9.07
CA PHE A 16 7.42 -6.40 7.61
C PHE A 16 8.07 -5.11 7.10
N ALA A 17 8.93 -5.25 6.10
CA ALA A 17 9.50 -4.09 5.41
C ALA A 17 8.48 -3.47 4.45
N CYS A 18 8.49 -2.13 4.37
CA CYS A 18 7.69 -1.35 3.43
C CYS A 18 6.21 -1.75 3.42
N GLU A 19 5.57 -1.72 4.60
CA GLU A 19 4.12 -1.80 4.70
C GLU A 19 3.49 -0.62 3.93
N GLU A 20 3.99 0.59 4.17
CA GLU A 20 3.58 1.81 3.47
C GLU A 20 4.13 1.93 2.04
N SER A 21 3.40 2.61 1.16
CA SER A 21 3.78 2.84 -0.25
C SER A 21 4.70 4.06 -0.49
N THR A 22 5.49 4.50 0.50
CA THR A 22 6.15 5.82 0.46
C THR A 22 7.25 5.96 -0.59
N ARG A 23 8.16 4.99 -0.68
CA ARG A 23 9.35 5.08 -1.55
C ARG A 23 9.12 4.56 -2.97
N PHE A 24 8.46 3.40 -3.07
CA PHE A 24 8.32 2.65 -4.33
C PHE A 24 6.91 2.73 -4.92
N ASN A 25 6.04 3.57 -4.34
CA ASN A 25 4.62 3.68 -4.71
C ASN A 25 3.84 2.35 -4.64
N GLU A 26 4.42 1.36 -3.98
CA GLU A 26 3.97 -0.01 -3.79
C GLU A 26 3.96 -0.30 -2.29
N ALA A 27 2.80 -0.63 -1.74
CA ALA A 27 2.64 -1.01 -0.34
C ALA A 27 2.91 -2.50 -0.12
N THR A 28 3.13 -2.89 1.13
CA THR A 28 3.18 -4.27 1.64
C THR A 28 4.26 -5.15 0.99
N LEU A 29 5.39 -4.58 0.57
CA LEU A 29 6.42 -5.31 -0.18
C LEU A 29 6.94 -6.53 0.60
N GLY A 30 7.24 -6.37 1.89
CA GLY A 30 7.75 -7.46 2.73
C GLY A 30 6.78 -8.64 2.86
N SER A 31 5.49 -8.35 3.09
CA SER A 31 4.47 -9.40 3.22
C SER A 31 4.07 -9.99 1.86
N LYS A 32 4.10 -9.20 0.78
CA LYS A 32 3.95 -9.70 -0.60
C LYS A 32 5.05 -10.72 -0.94
N TYR A 33 6.31 -10.38 -0.66
CA TYR A 33 7.43 -11.30 -0.87
C TYR A 33 7.27 -12.58 -0.04
N LEU A 34 7.01 -12.43 1.26
CA LEU A 34 6.84 -13.57 2.16
C LEU A 34 5.72 -14.51 1.73
N THR A 35 4.60 -13.94 1.26
CA THR A 35 3.43 -14.72 0.86
C THR A 35 3.51 -15.23 -0.58
N GLY A 36 4.60 -14.96 -1.31
CA GLY A 36 4.80 -15.36 -2.71
C GLY A 36 3.95 -14.56 -3.71
N LYS A 37 3.40 -13.42 -3.31
CA LYS A 37 2.68 -12.48 -4.21
C LYS A 37 3.63 -11.56 -4.97
N MET A 38 4.91 -11.52 -4.59
CA MET A 38 5.98 -10.83 -5.28
C MET A 38 7.21 -11.73 -5.29
N THR A 39 7.82 -11.85 -6.45
CA THR A 39 9.05 -12.61 -6.69
C THR A 39 10.24 -11.67 -6.74
N LYS A 40 11.45 -12.24 -6.81
CA LYS A 40 12.66 -11.44 -7.03
C LYS A 40 12.69 -10.76 -8.39
N GLU A 41 12.08 -11.39 -9.40
CA GLU A 41 12.03 -10.82 -10.74
C GLU A 41 11.12 -9.60 -10.75
N ASP A 42 9.97 -9.69 -10.08
CA ASP A 42 9.04 -8.55 -9.94
C ASP A 42 9.71 -7.34 -9.25
N MET A 43 10.66 -7.56 -8.33
CA MET A 43 11.41 -6.47 -7.68
C MET A 43 12.26 -5.66 -8.66
N LYS A 44 12.60 -6.19 -9.84
CA LYS A 44 13.40 -5.46 -10.84
C LYS A 44 12.59 -4.43 -11.61
N ASP A 45 11.27 -4.60 -11.66
CA ASP A 45 10.33 -3.68 -12.32
C ASP A 45 9.79 -2.61 -11.36
N ILE A 46 10.18 -2.65 -10.07
CA ILE A 46 9.75 -1.70 -9.05
C ILE A 46 10.85 -0.65 -8.85
N HIS A 47 10.50 0.60 -9.14
CA HIS A 47 11.40 1.75 -9.07
C HIS A 47 10.93 2.78 -8.04
N ASP A 48 11.88 3.43 -7.36
CA ASP A 48 11.58 4.64 -6.61
C ASP A 48 11.54 5.88 -7.52
N ASN A 49 11.19 7.04 -6.95
CA ASN A 49 11.08 8.30 -7.70
C ASN A 49 12.40 8.76 -8.34
N ASP A 50 13.55 8.27 -7.86
CA ASP A 50 14.87 8.57 -8.41
C ASP A 50 15.32 7.53 -9.45
N GLY A 51 14.47 6.53 -9.73
CA GLY A 51 14.72 5.47 -10.70
C GLY A 51 15.47 4.26 -10.14
N ASN A 52 15.79 4.24 -8.83
CA ASN A 52 16.50 3.11 -8.23
C ASN A 52 15.61 1.87 -8.19
N ILE A 53 16.19 0.73 -8.52
CA ILE A 53 15.50 -0.56 -8.56
C ILE A 53 15.43 -1.16 -7.15
N LEU A 54 14.26 -1.65 -6.74
CA LEU A 54 14.04 -2.29 -5.44
C LEU A 54 15.01 -3.47 -5.21
N TYR A 55 15.19 -4.32 -6.23
CA TYR A 55 16.12 -5.45 -6.17
C TYR A 55 17.55 -5.02 -5.82
N ASP A 56 18.07 -3.98 -6.48
CA ASP A 56 19.46 -3.52 -6.28
C ASP A 56 19.70 -2.95 -4.89
N ILE A 57 18.64 -2.45 -4.23
CA ILE A 57 18.69 -1.94 -2.86
C ILE A 57 18.63 -3.07 -1.84
N VAL A 58 17.78 -4.08 -2.09
CA VAL A 58 17.53 -5.18 -1.13
C VAL A 58 18.61 -6.26 -1.21
N ALA A 59 19.09 -6.60 -2.42
CA ALA A 59 20.05 -7.68 -2.64
C ALA A 59 21.34 -7.58 -1.83
N PRO A 60 21.95 -6.40 -1.64
CA PRO A 60 23.14 -6.26 -0.80
C PRO A 60 22.85 -6.36 0.71
N LEU A 61 21.61 -6.09 1.14
CA LEU A 61 21.22 -6.08 2.55
C LEU A 61 20.74 -7.45 3.04
N ALA A 62 20.32 -8.30 2.13
CA ALA A 62 19.70 -9.57 2.45
C ALA A 62 20.76 -10.65 2.76
N GLN A 63 20.64 -11.29 3.91
CA GLN A 63 21.50 -12.43 4.29
C GLN A 63 21.32 -13.64 3.37
N ASP A 64 20.12 -13.80 2.79
CA ASP A 64 19.84 -14.83 1.79
C ASP A 64 18.77 -14.37 0.78
N MET A 65 19.26 -13.90 -0.38
CA MET A 65 18.62 -14.00 -1.70
C MET A 65 17.95 -15.34 -1.96
N ASN A 66 18.75 -16.39 -1.97
CA ASN A 66 18.61 -17.63 -2.72
C ASN A 66 17.61 -18.63 -2.12
N GLY A 67 17.12 -18.37 -0.91
CA GLY A 67 16.13 -19.19 -0.22
C GLY A 67 14.80 -19.31 -0.95
N LYS A 68 14.15 -20.48 -0.79
CA LYS A 68 12.76 -20.73 -1.18
C LYS A 68 11.91 -19.49 -0.88
N THR A 69 11.09 -19.08 -1.84
CA THR A 69 10.22 -17.90 -1.89
C THR A 69 9.28 -17.69 -0.69
N ALA A 70 9.35 -18.53 0.34
CA ALA A 70 8.76 -18.26 1.63
C ALA A 70 9.69 -18.80 2.74
N LEU A 71 10.15 -17.91 3.62
CA LEU A 71 10.67 -18.28 4.95
C LEU A 71 9.68 -19.17 5.71
N PHE A 72 8.39 -19.09 5.33
CA PHE A 72 7.31 -19.87 5.89
C PHE A 72 6.55 -20.59 4.77
N GLU A 73 6.64 -21.93 4.73
CA GLU A 73 5.64 -22.68 3.97
C GLU A 73 4.26 -22.30 4.55
N ARG A 74 3.37 -21.73 3.73
CA ARG A 74 2.07 -21.18 4.18
C ARG A 74 1.27 -22.18 5.02
N ASN A 75 1.41 -23.48 4.73
CA ASN A 75 0.79 -24.59 5.45
C ASN A 75 1.31 -24.80 6.89
N LYS A 76 2.38 -24.11 7.30
CA LYS A 76 2.95 -24.16 8.66
C LYS A 76 2.54 -23.00 9.56
N ILE A 77 1.84 -21.99 9.03
CA ILE A 77 1.32 -20.86 9.83
C ILE A 77 -0.12 -21.17 10.23
N LYS A 78 -0.38 -21.29 11.54
CA LYS A 78 -1.73 -21.54 12.06
C LYS A 78 -2.60 -20.28 12.10
N ALA A 79 -2.01 -19.14 12.45
CA ALA A 79 -2.71 -17.86 12.59
C ALA A 79 -1.71 -16.69 12.45
N PHE A 80 -2.24 -15.54 12.07
CA PHE A 80 -1.54 -14.25 12.06
C PHE A 80 -2.35 -13.27 12.89
N LEU A 81 -1.67 -12.53 13.77
CA LEU A 81 -2.27 -11.49 14.61
C LEU A 81 -1.47 -10.20 14.40
N GLU A 82 -2.19 -9.12 14.12
CA GLU A 82 -1.62 -7.79 13.97
C GLU A 82 -2.32 -6.85 14.95
N LEU A 83 -1.53 -6.13 15.75
CA LEU A 83 -2.02 -5.06 16.61
C LEU A 83 -1.67 -3.74 15.92
N HIS A 84 -2.68 -2.92 15.66
CA HIS A 84 -2.52 -1.64 14.98
C HIS A 84 -3.37 -0.57 15.66
N ILE A 85 -2.92 0.68 15.60
CA ILE A 85 -3.74 1.83 15.96
C ILE A 85 -4.86 2.02 14.91
N GLU A 86 -5.98 2.62 15.28
CA GLU A 86 -7.12 2.77 14.37
C GLU A 86 -6.82 3.65 13.14
N GLN A 87 -5.96 4.66 13.28
CA GLN A 87 -5.73 5.72 12.28
C GLN A 87 -7.00 6.50 11.87
N GLY A 88 -8.09 6.34 12.62
CA GLY A 88 -9.38 7.00 12.43
C GLY A 88 -9.98 7.46 13.75
N PRO A 89 -11.15 8.14 13.71
CA PRO A 89 -11.76 8.72 14.89
C PRO A 89 -12.87 7.85 15.52
N ILE A 90 -13.12 6.63 15.06
CA ILE A 90 -14.28 5.82 15.44
C ILE A 90 -14.21 5.38 16.90
N LEU A 91 -13.10 4.80 17.35
CA LEU A 91 -12.94 4.34 18.73
C LEU A 91 -13.01 5.50 19.71
N GLU A 92 -12.34 6.62 19.40
CA GLU A 92 -12.40 7.85 20.19
C GLU A 92 -13.84 8.39 20.28
N ASN A 93 -14.52 8.56 19.15
CA ASN A 93 -15.90 9.06 19.11
C ASN A 93 -16.91 8.15 19.83
N ASN A 94 -16.60 6.86 19.95
CA ASN A 94 -17.46 5.88 20.64
C ASN A 94 -16.99 5.58 22.08
N ASN A 95 -15.97 6.27 22.60
CA ASN A 95 -15.35 6.01 23.90
C ASN A 95 -15.00 4.52 24.10
N LYS A 96 -14.27 3.94 23.14
CA LYS A 96 -13.81 2.56 23.15
C LYS A 96 -12.28 2.49 23.14
N ASP A 97 -11.72 1.59 23.94
CA ASP A 97 -10.26 1.38 23.98
C ASP A 97 -9.76 0.36 22.95
N ILE A 98 -10.62 -0.59 22.55
CA ILE A 98 -10.24 -1.73 21.69
C ILE A 98 -11.31 -1.93 20.62
N GLY A 99 -10.86 -2.07 19.38
CA GLY A 99 -11.66 -2.52 18.24
C GLY A 99 -11.26 -3.93 17.80
N ILE A 100 -12.25 -4.76 17.47
CA ILE A 100 -12.01 -6.02 16.76
C ILE A 100 -12.27 -5.76 15.28
N VAL A 101 -11.21 -5.80 14.47
CA VAL A 101 -11.31 -5.59 13.02
C VAL A 101 -12.00 -6.79 12.39
N THR A 102 -13.11 -6.55 11.68
CA THR A 102 -13.83 -7.59 10.93
C THR A 102 -13.41 -7.62 9.47
N ASP A 103 -13.17 -6.45 8.88
CA ASP A 103 -12.95 -6.26 7.45
C ASP A 103 -11.90 -5.18 7.22
N ILE A 104 -11.24 -5.25 6.06
CA ILE A 104 -10.25 -4.26 5.60
C ILE A 104 -10.76 -3.67 4.29
N ALA A 105 -10.68 -2.34 4.16
CA ALA A 105 -11.06 -1.65 2.94
C ALA A 105 -10.21 -2.14 1.74
N ALA A 106 -10.83 -2.23 0.56
CA ALA A 106 -10.17 -2.61 -0.69
C ALA A 106 -10.01 -1.36 -1.58
N PRO A 107 -8.98 -0.52 -1.37
CA PRO A 107 -8.81 0.71 -2.11
C PRO A 107 -8.47 0.45 -3.59
N HIS A 108 -9.15 1.17 -4.48
CA HIS A 108 -8.79 1.23 -5.90
C HIS A 108 -8.15 2.58 -6.22
N ARG A 109 -7.00 2.56 -6.90
CA ARG A 109 -6.30 3.77 -7.35
C ARG A 109 -6.43 3.89 -8.87
N PHE A 110 -6.87 5.06 -9.34
CA PHE A 110 -7.01 5.35 -10.77
C PHE A 110 -6.11 6.52 -11.15
N LYS A 111 -5.44 6.42 -12.31
CA LYS A 111 -4.73 7.54 -12.94
C LYS A 111 -5.55 7.98 -14.15
N LEU A 112 -6.05 9.22 -14.10
CA LEU A 112 -6.83 9.81 -15.19
C LEU A 112 -5.95 10.77 -15.98
N GLN A 113 -5.91 10.60 -17.30
CA GLN A 113 -5.26 11.54 -18.22
C GLN A 113 -6.35 12.24 -19.03
N ILE A 114 -6.44 13.56 -18.87
CA ILE A 114 -7.40 14.40 -19.60
C ILE A 114 -6.62 15.26 -20.57
N GLN A 115 -6.91 15.13 -21.86
CA GLN A 115 -6.25 15.88 -22.92
C GLN A 115 -7.14 17.03 -23.39
N GLY A 116 -6.63 18.25 -23.29
CA GLY A 116 -7.26 19.46 -23.81
C GLY A 116 -6.52 20.01 -25.02
N VAL A 117 -6.85 21.26 -25.39
CA VAL A 117 -6.14 22.02 -26.41
C VAL A 117 -5.60 23.32 -25.80
N THR A 118 -4.28 23.48 -25.85
CA THR A 118 -3.60 24.71 -25.42
C THR A 118 -4.01 25.87 -26.32
N SER A 119 -4.44 26.97 -25.72
CA SER A 119 -4.87 28.17 -26.44
C SER A 119 -4.67 29.41 -25.58
N HIS A 120 -4.63 30.59 -26.20
CA HIS A 120 -4.41 31.83 -25.47
C HIS A 120 -5.62 32.16 -24.59
N SER A 121 -5.37 32.34 -23.29
CA SER A 121 -6.40 32.46 -22.25
C SER A 121 -7.27 33.72 -22.37
N GLY A 122 -6.78 34.78 -23.02
CA GLY A 122 -7.53 36.04 -23.21
C GLY A 122 -8.28 36.15 -24.54
N SER A 123 -7.83 35.45 -25.59
CA SER A 123 -8.33 35.64 -26.96
C SER A 123 -9.15 34.46 -27.48
N THR A 124 -9.14 33.32 -26.78
CA THR A 124 -9.94 32.15 -27.14
C THR A 124 -11.33 32.27 -26.51
N PRO A 125 -12.40 32.43 -27.32
CA PRO A 125 -13.76 32.52 -26.81
C PRO A 125 -14.16 31.25 -26.05
N MET A 126 -14.98 31.39 -25.01
CA MET A 126 -15.38 30.27 -24.14
C MET A 126 -15.96 29.05 -24.91
N PRO A 127 -16.83 29.21 -25.93
CA PRO A 127 -17.38 28.06 -26.67
C PRO A 127 -16.34 27.28 -27.49
N MET A 128 -15.16 27.85 -27.72
CA MET A 128 -14.09 27.22 -28.52
C MET A 128 -13.02 26.53 -27.66
N ARG A 129 -13.12 26.64 -26.33
CA ARG A 129 -12.13 26.05 -25.42
C ARG A 129 -12.33 24.55 -25.27
N ARG A 130 -11.22 23.83 -25.20
CA ARG A 130 -11.14 22.43 -24.77
C ARG A 130 -10.19 22.36 -23.57
N ASP A 131 -10.69 22.79 -22.43
CA ASP A 131 -9.90 22.99 -21.21
C ASP A 131 -9.85 21.70 -20.37
N ALA A 132 -8.65 21.13 -20.22
CA ALA A 132 -8.44 19.91 -19.47
C ALA A 132 -8.70 20.08 -17.96
N LEU A 133 -8.36 21.24 -17.38
CA LEU A 133 -8.54 21.52 -15.96
C LEU A 133 -10.02 21.66 -15.61
N THR A 134 -10.77 22.42 -16.40
CA THR A 134 -12.23 22.57 -16.21
C THR A 134 -12.93 21.22 -16.27
N THR A 135 -12.53 20.37 -17.22
CA THR A 135 -13.03 18.99 -17.34
C THR A 135 -12.67 18.15 -16.11
N ALA A 136 -11.43 18.23 -15.63
CA ALA A 136 -10.97 17.53 -14.43
C ALA A 136 -11.78 17.93 -13.18
N CYS A 137 -12.00 19.23 -12.97
CA CYS A 137 -12.78 19.74 -11.84
C CYS A 137 -14.23 19.24 -11.87
N ARG A 138 -14.87 19.22 -13.06
CA ARG A 138 -16.24 18.72 -13.22
C ARG A 138 -16.34 17.22 -12.93
N ASN A 139 -15.36 16.44 -13.37
CA ASN A 139 -15.31 15.01 -13.06
C ASN A 139 -15.10 14.77 -11.56
N HIS A 140 -14.24 15.54 -10.90
CA HIS A 140 -14.05 15.45 -9.45
C HIS A 140 -15.34 15.76 -8.68
N SER A 141 -16.11 16.79 -9.08
CA SER A 141 -17.38 17.11 -8.40
C SER A 141 -18.43 16.02 -8.56
N ASN A 142 -18.46 15.34 -9.71
CA ASN A 142 -19.45 14.30 -10.00
C ASN A 142 -19.09 12.94 -9.39
N ASN A 143 -17.80 12.68 -9.13
CA ASN A 143 -17.29 11.44 -8.54
C ASN A 143 -16.97 11.58 -7.04
N ARG A 144 -17.59 12.51 -6.31
CA ARG A 144 -17.52 12.50 -4.85
C ARG A 144 -18.28 11.31 -4.31
N ILE A 145 -17.55 10.23 -4.06
CA ILE A 145 -18.01 9.09 -3.28
C ILE A 145 -17.91 9.52 -1.81
N HIS A 146 -19.03 9.55 -1.11
CA HIS A 146 -19.03 9.78 0.33
C HIS A 146 -18.45 8.54 1.02
N TRP A 147 -17.33 8.73 1.72
CA TRP A 147 -16.74 7.74 2.63
C TRP A 147 -17.35 7.87 4.01
#